data_AF-A0A1I5UCQ1-F1
#
_entry.id   AF-A0A1I5UCQ1-F1
#
_cell.length_a   1.000
_cell.length_b   1.000
_cell.length_c   1.000
_cell.angle_alpha   90.00
_cell.angle_beta   90.00
_cell.angle_gamma   90.00
#
_symmetry.space_group_name_H-M   'P 1'
#
loop_
_entity.id
_entity.type
_entity.pdbx_description
1 polymer ?
#
loop_
_entity_poly.entity_id
_entity_poly.type
_entity_poly.pdbx_seq_one_letter_code
_entity_poly.pdbx_strand_id
1 'polypeptide(L)'
;MTLYIGKAQRRGSLKKRIREYIRYGYGQGKTHRGGRAVWQAAGYENLWIGWEECSDAKECAYLDSYRKHSVEASHYPAANWRR
;
A
#
# COMPACT_ATOMS: atom_id res chain seq x y z
N MET A 1 0.67 -6.20 11.32
CA MET A 1 1.56 -5.11 10.88
C MET A 1 1.18 -4.66 9.48
N THR A 2 1.07 -3.35 9.23
CA THR A 2 0.70 -2.82 7.90
C THR A 2 1.97 -2.46 7.13
N LEU A 3 2.17 -3.06 5.95
CA LEU A 3 3.39 -2.86 5.16
C LEU A 3 3.28 -1.73 4.14
N TYR A 4 2.07 -1.48 3.63
CA TYR A 4 1.82 -0.47 2.61
C TYR A 4 0.41 0.11 2.72
N ILE A 5 0.28 1.42 2.50
CA ILE A 5 -0.97 2.17 2.40
C ILE A 5 -0.88 3.01 1.12
N GLY A 6 -1.92 2.98 0.28
CA GLY A 6 -1.98 3.80 -0.92
C GLY A 6 -3.39 4.24 -1.24
N LYS A 7 -3.54 5.16 -2.21
CA LYS A 7 -4.85 5.67 -2.64
C LYS A 7 -5.28 5.25 -4.04
N ALA A 8 -6.61 5.24 -4.22
CA ALA A 8 -7.30 5.09 -5.48
C ALA A 8 -8.40 6.16 -5.58
N GLN A 9 -8.29 7.10 -6.53
CA GLN A 9 -9.14 8.32 -6.57
C GLN A 9 -10.23 8.30 -7.66
N ARG A 10 -10.14 7.41 -8.66
CA ARG A 10 -11.09 7.36 -9.78
C ARG A 10 -11.95 6.10 -9.73
N ARG A 11 -13.17 6.16 -10.28
CA ARG A 11 -14.03 4.97 -10.44
C ARG A 11 -13.27 3.87 -11.17
N GLY A 12 -13.27 2.66 -10.62
CA GLY A 12 -12.53 1.51 -11.15
C GLY A 12 -11.01 1.54 -10.93
N SER A 13 -10.45 2.61 -10.34
CA SER A 13 -9.00 2.70 -10.10
C SER A 13 -8.51 1.75 -9.02
N LEU A 14 -9.33 1.39 -8.03
CA LEU A 14 -8.97 0.40 -7.01
C LEU A 14 -8.67 -0.97 -7.64
N LYS A 15 -9.60 -1.50 -8.45
CA LYS A 15 -9.42 -2.77 -9.18
C LYS A 15 -8.17 -2.73 -10.07
N LYS A 16 -7.95 -1.62 -10.77
CA LYS A 16 -6.75 -1.42 -11.60
C LYS A 16 -5.47 -1.46 -10.76
N ARG A 17 -5.42 -0.71 -9.65
CA ARG A 17 -4.26 -0.64 -8.74
C ARG A 17 -3.94 -2.00 -8.12
N ILE A 18 -4.94 -2.72 -7.63
CA ILE A 18 -4.76 -4.06 -7.06
C ILE A 18 -4.20 -5.01 -8.15
N ARG A 19 -4.79 -4.99 -9.36
CA ARG A 19 -4.30 -5.83 -10.46
C ARG A 19 -2.87 -5.51 -10.85
N GLU A 20 -2.51 -4.23 -10.95
CA GLU A 20 -1.15 -3.78 -11.25
C GLU A 20 -0.16 -4.20 -10.16
N TYR A 21 -0.56 -4.08 -8.89
CA TYR A 21 0.22 -4.48 -7.73
C TYR A 21 0.50 -5.99 -7.71
N ILE A 22 -0.53 -6.82 -7.94
CA ILE A 22 -0.40 -8.29 -8.02
C ILE A 22 0.49 -8.68 -9.20
N ARG A 23 0.23 -8.12 -10.40
CA ARG A 23 1.04 -8.41 -11.59
C ARG A 23 2.51 -8.07 -11.39
N TYR A 24 2.82 -7.00 -10.64
CA TYR A 24 4.19 -6.68 -10.30
C TYR A 24 4.87 -7.80 -9.50
N GLY A 25 4.19 -8.35 -8.49
CA GLY A 25 4.72 -9.48 -7.71
C GLY A 25 5.07 -10.71 -8.53
N TYR A 26 4.30 -10.98 -9.58
CA TYR A 26 4.55 -12.08 -10.52
C TYR A 26 5.52 -11.73 -11.67
N GLY A 27 6.21 -10.58 -11.62
CA GLY A 27 7.13 -10.15 -12.68
C GLY A 27 6.44 -9.73 -13.99
N GLN A 28 5.12 -9.53 -13.98
CA GLN A 28 4.28 -9.23 -15.15
C GLN A 28 3.91 -7.73 -15.25
N GLY A 29 4.47 -6.86 -14.40
CA GLY A 29 4.14 -5.44 -14.28
C GLY A 29 5.31 -4.52 -14.63
N LYS A 30 5.08 -3.49 -15.46
CA LYS A 30 6.16 -2.62 -15.98
C LYS A 30 6.41 -1.33 -15.17
N THR A 31 5.45 -0.81 -14.39
CA THR A 31 5.49 0.63 -14.02
C THR A 31 4.79 1.03 -12.71
N HIS A 32 4.93 0.28 -11.61
CA HIS A 32 4.46 0.75 -10.30
C HIS A 32 5.63 0.93 -9.33
N ARG A 33 5.76 2.10 -8.70
CA ARG A 33 6.87 2.41 -7.77
C ARG A 33 6.55 2.14 -6.30
N GLY A 34 5.35 2.49 -5.86
CA GLY A 34 4.89 2.26 -4.48
C GLY A 34 4.54 0.79 -4.21
N GLY A 35 4.85 0.32 -3.00
CA GLY A 35 4.44 -1.00 -2.50
C GLY A 35 5.31 -2.18 -2.95
N ARG A 36 6.29 -1.99 -3.83
CA ARG A 36 7.12 -3.11 -4.36
C ARG A 36 7.91 -3.85 -3.29
N ALA A 37 8.36 -3.13 -2.27
CA ALA A 37 9.11 -3.71 -1.17
C ALA A 37 8.31 -4.74 -0.38
N VAL A 38 6.96 -4.73 -0.47
CA VAL A 38 6.12 -5.77 0.13
C VAL A 38 6.46 -7.15 -0.43
N TRP A 39 6.76 -7.26 -1.73
CA TRP A 39 7.12 -8.53 -2.37
C TRP A 39 8.52 -9.04 -1.98
N GLN A 40 9.30 -8.24 -1.24
CA GLN A 40 10.58 -8.67 -0.67
C GLN A 40 10.45 -9.14 0.78
N ALA A 41 9.27 -9.00 1.39
CA ALA A 41 9.02 -9.48 2.74
C ALA A 41 8.91 -11.00 2.77
N ALA A 42 9.50 -11.65 3.77
CA ALA A 42 9.28 -13.06 4.01
C ALA A 42 7.78 -13.33 4.30
N GLY A 43 7.21 -14.36 3.70
CA GLY A 43 5.80 -14.71 3.88
C GLY A 43 4.83 -13.78 3.16
N TYR A 44 5.26 -13.05 2.12
CA TYR A 44 4.42 -12.10 1.39
C TYR A 44 3.12 -12.73 0.83
N GLU A 45 3.14 -14.04 0.58
CA GLU A 45 2.02 -14.84 0.12
C GLU A 45 0.86 -14.91 1.13
N ASN A 46 1.13 -14.65 2.40
CA ASN A 46 0.14 -14.68 3.48
C ASN A 46 -0.43 -13.29 3.81
N LEU A 47 -0.06 -12.27 3.03
CA LEU A 47 -0.50 -10.89 3.27
C LEU A 47 -1.91 -10.64 2.76
N TRP A 48 -2.66 -9.86 3.53
CA TRP A 48 -4.01 -9.44 3.20
C TRP A 48 -4.04 -8.04 2.61
N ILE A 49 -4.89 -7.84 1.60
CA ILE A 49 -5.19 -6.51 1.04
C ILE A 49 -6.55 -6.08 1.56
N GLY A 50 -6.56 -5.07 2.43
CA GLY A 50 -7.77 -4.36 2.84
C GLY A 50 -7.99 -3.10 2.01
N TRP A 51 -9.24 -2.68 1.87
CA TRP A 51 -9.60 -1.37 1.32
C TRP A 51 -10.79 -0.80 2.08
N GLU A 52 -10.90 0.53 2.05
CA GLU A 52 -12.00 1.26 2.66
C GLU A 52 -12.41 2.38 1.71
N GLU A 53 -13.71 2.56 1.51
CA GLU A 53 -14.20 3.70 0.74
C GLU A 53 -14.07 4.97 1.58
N CYS A 54 -13.48 6.02 0.99
CA CYS A 54 -13.27 7.29 1.67
C CYS A 54 -13.95 8.41 0.90
N SER A 55 -14.76 9.21 1.60
CA SER A 55 -15.10 10.56 1.15
C SER A 55 -13.88 11.47 1.35
N ASP A 56 -13.46 12.14 0.27
CA ASP A 56 -12.24 12.95 0.13
C ASP A 56 -10.89 12.25 0.33
N ALA A 57 -9.82 12.89 -0.18
CA ALA A 57 -8.46 12.34 -0.31
C ALA A 57 -7.73 12.13 1.03
N LYS A 58 -8.22 11.21 1.87
CA LYS A 58 -7.74 10.90 3.23
C LYS A 58 -6.48 10.03 3.30
N GLU A 59 -5.74 9.85 2.21
CA GLU A 59 -4.49 9.07 2.22
C GLU A 59 -3.51 9.59 3.29
N CYS A 60 -3.35 10.92 3.39
CA CYS A 60 -2.52 11.55 4.42
C CYS A 60 -3.02 11.24 5.83
N ALA A 61 -4.33 11.17 6.06
CA ALA A 61 -4.91 10.88 7.36
C ALA A 61 -4.66 9.44 7.82
N TYR A 62 -4.73 8.45 6.92
CA TYR A 62 -4.37 7.06 7.25
C TYR A 62 -2.87 6.90 7.51
N LEU A 63 -2.04 7.56 6.71
CA LEU A 63 -0.59 7.55 6.92
C LEU A 63 -0.21 8.24 8.24
N ASP A 64 -0.87 9.35 8.59
CA ASP A 64 -0.67 10.05 9.86
C ASP A 64 -1.19 9.25 11.05
N SER A 65 -2.33 8.58 10.91
CA SER A 65 -2.86 7.69 11.94
C SER A 65 -1.91 6.52 12.20
N TYR A 66 -1.38 5.89 11.14
CA TYR A 66 -0.37 4.83 11.26
C TYR A 66 0.87 5.34 12.01
N ARG A 67 1.40 6.51 11.65
CA ARG A 67 2.58 7.10 12.31
C ARG A 67 2.33 7.41 13.79
N LYS A 68 1.10 7.78 14.17
CA LYS A 68 0.74 8.18 15.54
C LYS A 68 0.47 6.99 16.47
N HIS A 69 -0.07 5.89 15.93
CA HIS A 69 -0.55 4.76 16.74
C HIS A 69 0.29 3.49 16.58
N SER A 70 1.23 3.44 15.63
CA SER A 70 2.16 2.32 15.54
C SER A 70 3.17 2.40 16.68
N VAL A 71 3.03 1.48 17.63
CA VAL A 71 3.92 1.31 18.78
C VAL A 71 5.38 1.04 18.34
N GLU A 72 5.58 0.51 17.13
CA GLU A 72 6.89 0.15 16.58
C GLU A 72 7.48 1.17 15.59
N ALA A 73 6.74 2.19 15.15
CA ALA A 73 7.24 3.06 14.08
C ALA A 73 6.82 4.53 14.23
N SER A 74 7.78 5.41 14.54
CA SER A 74 7.71 6.86 14.27
C SER A 74 7.80 7.20 12.76
N HIS A 75 7.58 6.23 11.88
CA HIS A 75 7.84 6.28 10.44
C HIS A 75 6.65 5.70 9.65
N TYR A 76 6.63 5.97 8.34
CA TYR A 76 5.65 5.38 7.42
C TYR A 76 5.80 3.84 7.34
N PRO A 77 4.77 3.12 6.84
CA PRO A 77 4.89 1.69 6.55
C PRO A 77 6.15 1.37 5.73
N ALA A 78 6.75 0.21 5.97
CA ALA A 78 8.06 -0.16 5.40
C ALA A 78 8.11 -0.05 3.86
N ALA A 79 7.01 -0.32 3.15
CA ALA A 79 6.94 -0.22 1.70
C ALA A 79 6.35 1.11 1.18
N ASN A 80 6.06 2.07 2.07
CA ASN A 80 5.70 3.46 1.76
C ASN A 80 6.94 4.37 1.68
N TRP A 81 8.00 3.92 1.02
CA TRP A 81 9.24 4.69 0.90
C TRP A 81 8.97 6.03 0.19
N ARG A 82 9.25 7.13 0.90
CA ARG A 82 9.36 8.49 0.34
C ARG A 82 10.84 8.84 0.21
N ARG A 83 11.30 9.13 -1.00
CA ARG A 83 12.59 9.79 -1.22
C ARG A 83 12.45 11.27 -0.90
#